data_AF-A0A395HR63-F1
#
_entry.id   AF-A0A395HR63-F1
#
_cell.length_a   1.000
_cell.length_b   1.000
_cell.length_c   1.000
_cell.angle_alpha   90.00
_cell.angle_beta   90.00
_cell.angle_gamma   90.00
#
_symmetry.space_group_name_H-M   'P 1'
#
loop_
_entity.id
_entity.type
_entity.pdbx_description
1 polymer ?
#
loop_
_entity_poly.entity_id
_entity_poly.type
_entity_poly.pdbx_seq_one_letter_code
_entity_poly.pdbx_strand_id
1 'polypeptide(L)'
;MLDPFPPPPEWLREAVEPWALYLNVPAVTEHAHEIIIAFTGYLFIHFFLSPWLSPILFPRHYPNLNRRTKLNWDVHVVSLVQSTFINAMALWAMWVDEERSSMNTAERVYGYTGVCGLVSAFAAGYFIYDLIVSAVYIKMFGVGMLFHGISALWVFSFGFRPFVNFYSPVFILYELSSPFLNIHWFLDKVNMTGSKLQWYNGMLLLFTFFSCRLVWGTWQSVAVYKDMWYALNQTWDATAVATALNQPIDITAQVFQNRDGSLCGLNEACAQAQLELSKYANYTAAGTPTWLVLTYVISNVVLNFLNYFWFSKMVETVLKRFRGPAAGEKEKGSKGVVTDSKKEEQFDRLKEDIAQKVVLEAASKLEQEEGSPFLDDVSEEKLASAVDTGLAEELRKRKAHVAS
;
A
#
# COMPACT_ATOMS: atom_id res chain seq x y z
N MET A 1 -14.53 3.71 -18.09
CA MET A 1 -15.30 2.47 -18.05
C MET A 1 -16.26 2.55 -16.87
N LEU A 2 -17.50 2.09 -17.04
CA LEU A 2 -18.50 2.03 -15.98
C LEU A 2 -18.08 1.06 -14.88
N ASP A 3 -18.54 1.28 -13.65
CA ASP A 3 -18.35 0.33 -12.57
C ASP A 3 -18.98 -1.04 -12.91
N PRO A 4 -18.23 -2.15 -12.87
CA PRO A 4 -18.80 -3.49 -13.05
C PRO A 4 -19.66 -3.97 -11.87
N PHE A 5 -19.57 -3.33 -10.69
CA PHE A 5 -20.41 -3.65 -9.54
C PHE A 5 -21.79 -2.99 -9.67
N PRO A 6 -22.86 -3.67 -9.21
CA PRO A 6 -24.19 -3.08 -9.21
C PRO A 6 -24.26 -1.92 -8.20
N PRO A 7 -25.15 -0.94 -8.41
CA PRO A 7 -25.33 0.15 -7.45
C PRO A 7 -25.78 -0.37 -6.07
N PRO A 8 -25.55 0.42 -5.00
CA PRO A 8 -25.91 0.01 -3.65
C PRO A 8 -27.43 -0.10 -3.50
N PRO A 9 -27.92 -0.94 -2.56
CA PRO A 9 -29.33 -0.97 -2.20
C PRO A 9 -29.84 0.43 -1.82
N GLU A 10 -31.09 0.72 -2.18
CA GLU A 10 -31.70 2.04 -1.99
C GLU A 10 -31.64 2.54 -0.54
N TRP A 11 -31.92 1.67 0.43
CA TRP A 11 -31.83 2.01 1.86
C TRP A 11 -30.43 2.46 2.30
N LEU A 12 -29.38 1.91 1.69
CA LEU A 12 -28.00 2.27 2.01
C LEU A 12 -27.64 3.60 1.35
N ARG A 13 -28.08 3.78 0.10
CA ARG A 13 -27.93 5.04 -0.63
C ARG A 13 -28.56 6.20 0.15
N GLU A 14 -29.83 6.06 0.55
CA GLU A 14 -30.57 7.06 1.32
C GLU A 14 -29.92 7.38 2.67
N ALA A 15 -29.34 6.37 3.34
CA ALA A 15 -28.66 6.56 4.61
C ALA A 15 -27.31 7.29 4.47
N VAL A 16 -26.58 7.05 3.38
CA VAL A 16 -25.21 7.57 3.17
C VAL A 16 -25.20 8.92 2.47
N GLU A 17 -26.11 9.15 1.51
CA GLU A 17 -26.13 10.33 0.65
C GLU A 17 -26.11 11.67 1.42
N PRO A 18 -26.91 11.89 2.48
CA PRO A 18 -26.86 13.14 3.23
C PRO A 18 -25.48 13.45 3.80
N TRP A 19 -24.77 12.43 4.27
CA TRP A 19 -23.42 12.56 4.82
C TRP A 19 -22.37 12.73 3.72
N ALA A 20 -22.50 12.00 2.61
CA ALA A 20 -21.62 12.11 1.46
C ALA A 20 -21.66 13.53 0.87
N LEU A 21 -22.87 14.11 0.77
CA LEU A 21 -23.05 15.49 0.32
C LEU A 21 -22.52 16.50 1.35
N TYR A 22 -22.78 16.30 2.64
CA TYR A 22 -22.28 17.16 3.71
C TYR A 22 -20.74 17.21 3.76
N LEU A 23 -20.09 16.06 3.59
CA LEU A 23 -18.63 15.94 3.58
C LEU A 23 -17.99 16.24 2.21
N ASN A 24 -18.81 16.58 1.20
CA ASN A 24 -18.37 16.85 -0.17
C ASN A 24 -17.57 15.69 -0.78
N VAL A 25 -18.09 14.46 -0.64
CA VAL A 25 -17.55 13.22 -1.23
C VAL A 25 -18.69 12.44 -1.93
N PRO A 26 -19.35 13.05 -2.94
CA PRO A 26 -20.60 12.54 -3.49
C PRO A 26 -20.51 11.12 -4.06
N ALA A 27 -19.32 10.70 -4.54
CA ALA A 27 -19.18 9.36 -5.10
C ALA A 27 -19.19 8.25 -4.05
N VAL A 28 -19.03 8.56 -2.75
CA VAL A 28 -19.22 7.57 -1.67
C VAL A 28 -20.63 6.99 -1.72
N THR A 29 -21.63 7.77 -2.13
CA THR A 29 -23.01 7.31 -2.23
C THR A 29 -23.14 6.08 -3.14
N GLU A 30 -22.42 6.04 -4.26
CA GLU A 30 -22.45 4.91 -5.20
C GLU A 30 -21.55 3.75 -4.73
N HIS A 31 -20.43 4.04 -4.05
CA HIS A 31 -19.45 3.02 -3.66
C HIS A 31 -19.54 2.57 -2.18
N ALA A 32 -20.53 3.04 -1.42
CA ALA A 32 -20.62 2.77 0.02
C ALA A 32 -20.64 1.26 0.32
N HIS A 33 -21.39 0.51 -0.47
CA HIS A 33 -21.50 -0.93 -0.33
C HIS A 33 -20.17 -1.65 -0.60
N GLU A 34 -19.40 -1.21 -1.59
CA GLU A 34 -18.07 -1.76 -1.90
C GLU A 34 -17.09 -1.50 -0.75
N ILE A 35 -17.07 -0.28 -0.18
CA ILE A 35 -16.24 0.04 0.99
C ILE A 35 -16.59 -0.88 2.17
N ILE A 36 -17.89 -1.07 2.44
CA ILE A 36 -18.37 -1.93 3.52
C ILE A 36 -17.99 -3.40 3.25
N ILE A 37 -18.18 -3.89 2.03
CA ILE A 37 -17.84 -5.25 1.63
C ILE A 37 -16.34 -5.50 1.80
N ALA A 38 -15.50 -4.57 1.33
CA ALA A 38 -14.06 -4.66 1.46
C ALA A 38 -13.65 -4.70 2.94
N PHE A 39 -14.11 -3.72 3.73
CA PHE A 39 -13.79 -3.61 5.16
C PHE A 39 -14.23 -4.85 5.96
N THR A 40 -15.49 -5.26 5.80
CA THR A 40 -16.04 -6.45 6.50
C THR A 40 -15.40 -7.75 6.01
N GLY A 41 -15.05 -7.83 4.72
CA GLY A 41 -14.30 -8.93 4.15
C GLY A 41 -12.92 -9.08 4.80
N TYR A 42 -12.17 -7.99 4.99
CA TYR A 42 -10.87 -8.04 5.66
C TYR A 42 -10.97 -8.36 7.16
N LEU A 43 -11.99 -7.86 7.85
CA LEU A 43 -12.29 -8.29 9.22
C LEU A 43 -12.61 -9.79 9.28
N PHE A 44 -13.41 -10.29 8.33
CA PHE A 44 -13.72 -11.72 8.25
C PHE A 44 -12.46 -12.55 8.01
N ILE A 45 -11.57 -12.10 7.12
CA ILE A 45 -10.31 -12.79 6.86
C ILE A 45 -9.43 -12.81 8.12
N HIS A 46 -9.28 -11.67 8.79
CA HIS A 46 -8.48 -11.55 10.02
C HIS A 46 -8.99 -12.46 11.12
N PHE A 47 -10.28 -12.36 11.48
CA PHE A 47 -10.80 -12.96 12.70
C PHE A 47 -11.32 -14.39 12.53
N PHE A 48 -11.71 -14.77 11.32
CA PHE A 48 -12.33 -16.08 11.07
C PHE A 48 -11.55 -16.91 10.07
N LEU A 49 -11.34 -16.40 8.84
CA LEU A 49 -10.77 -17.22 7.77
C LEU A 49 -9.32 -17.61 8.06
N SER A 50 -8.46 -16.66 8.43
CA SER A 50 -7.04 -16.94 8.69
C SER A 50 -6.84 -17.86 9.90
N PRO A 51 -7.46 -17.62 11.07
CA PRO A 51 -7.33 -18.51 12.22
C PRO A 51 -7.90 -19.91 11.99
N TRP A 52 -8.90 -20.04 11.10
CA TRP A 52 -9.46 -21.34 10.73
C TRP A 52 -8.60 -22.09 9.69
N LEU A 53 -8.13 -21.39 8.67
CA LEU A 53 -7.42 -21.98 7.53
C LEU A 53 -5.93 -22.21 7.82
N SER A 54 -5.28 -21.32 8.58
CA SER A 54 -3.84 -21.40 8.87
C SER A 54 -3.42 -22.68 9.63
N PRO A 55 -4.18 -23.20 10.62
CA PRO A 55 -3.92 -24.52 11.22
C PRO A 55 -4.05 -25.69 10.25
N ILE A 56 -4.89 -25.56 9.21
CA ILE A 56 -5.11 -26.61 8.19
C ILE A 56 -3.96 -26.62 7.19
N LEU A 57 -3.55 -25.45 6.71
CA LEU A 57 -2.46 -25.31 5.74
C LEU A 57 -1.08 -25.50 6.38
N PHE A 58 -0.89 -25.01 7.61
CA PHE A 58 0.38 -25.03 8.34
C PHE A 58 0.25 -25.68 9.72
N PRO A 59 -0.17 -26.96 9.82
CA PRO A 59 -0.49 -27.62 11.09
C PRO A 59 0.69 -27.74 12.05
N ARG A 60 1.92 -27.76 11.52
CA ARG A 60 3.15 -27.86 12.32
C ARG A 60 3.65 -26.51 12.83
N HIS A 61 3.22 -25.41 12.22
CA HIS A 61 3.76 -24.08 12.50
C HIS A 61 2.74 -23.22 13.23
N TYR A 62 1.61 -22.88 12.60
CA TYR A 62 0.66 -21.90 13.13
C TYR A 62 0.16 -22.21 14.56
N PRO A 63 -0.27 -23.45 14.91
CA PRO A 63 -0.74 -23.75 16.26
C PRO A 63 0.30 -23.51 17.36
N ASN A 64 1.59 -23.67 17.04
CA ASN A 64 2.71 -23.54 17.97
C ASN A 64 3.20 -22.09 18.12
N LEU A 65 2.71 -21.15 17.30
CA LEU A 65 3.06 -19.74 17.41
C LEU A 65 2.45 -19.11 18.67
N ASN A 66 3.17 -18.15 19.25
CA ASN A 66 2.67 -17.33 20.35
C ASN A 66 1.54 -16.41 19.86
N ARG A 67 0.77 -15.81 20.80
CA ARG A 67 -0.39 -14.97 20.47
C ARG A 67 -0.03 -13.76 19.61
N ARG A 68 1.12 -13.12 19.86
CA ARG A 68 1.57 -11.94 19.11
C ARG A 68 1.89 -12.30 17.66
N THR A 69 2.63 -13.39 17.45
CA THR A 69 3.02 -13.86 16.12
C THR A 69 1.83 -14.42 15.35
N LYS A 70 0.84 -15.03 16.03
CA LYS A 70 -0.44 -15.42 15.39
C LYS A 70 -1.21 -14.22 14.88
N LEU A 71 -1.36 -13.18 15.71
CA LEU A 71 -1.98 -11.94 15.29
C LEU A 71 -1.26 -11.33 14.09
N ASN A 72 0.08 -11.25 14.13
CA ASN A 72 0.84 -10.74 13.00
C ASN A 72 0.69 -11.62 11.74
N TRP A 73 0.66 -12.95 11.92
CA TRP A 73 0.38 -13.89 10.84
C TRP A 73 -0.96 -13.61 10.17
N ASP A 74 -2.02 -13.42 10.95
CA ASP A 74 -3.36 -13.16 10.44
C ASP A 74 -3.43 -11.81 9.71
N VAL A 75 -2.70 -10.79 10.18
CA VAL A 75 -2.53 -9.52 9.47
C VAL A 75 -1.77 -9.69 8.15
N HIS A 76 -0.70 -10.47 8.12
CA HIS A 76 0.02 -10.80 6.88
C HIS A 76 -0.85 -11.57 5.88
N VAL A 77 -1.77 -12.43 6.34
CA VAL A 77 -2.73 -13.10 5.45
C VAL A 77 -3.68 -12.08 4.82
N VAL A 78 -4.22 -11.15 5.61
CA VAL A 78 -5.07 -10.06 5.09
C VAL A 78 -4.31 -9.20 4.08
N SER A 79 -3.08 -8.78 4.41
CA SER A 79 -2.23 -7.98 3.53
C SER A 79 -1.90 -8.70 2.22
N LEU A 80 -1.61 -10.01 2.26
CA LEU A 80 -1.35 -10.80 1.06
C LEU A 80 -2.57 -10.89 0.14
N VAL A 81 -3.75 -11.16 0.71
CA VAL A 81 -5.01 -11.25 -0.04
C VAL A 81 -5.35 -9.89 -0.65
N GLN A 82 -5.34 -8.82 0.15
CA GLN A 82 -5.61 -7.46 -0.33
C GLN A 82 -4.64 -7.07 -1.44
N SER A 83 -3.33 -7.13 -1.17
CA SER A 83 -2.33 -6.62 -2.12
C SER A 83 -2.37 -7.39 -3.43
N THR A 84 -2.61 -8.70 -3.42
CA THR A 84 -2.76 -9.47 -4.66
C THR A 84 -4.03 -9.07 -5.41
N PHE A 85 -5.16 -8.95 -4.71
CA PHE A 85 -6.45 -8.59 -5.29
C PHE A 85 -6.45 -7.18 -5.89
N ILE A 86 -6.04 -6.19 -5.10
CA ILE A 86 -6.14 -4.77 -5.50
C ILE A 86 -5.16 -4.42 -6.62
N ASN A 87 -3.96 -5.02 -6.64
CA ASN A 87 -3.03 -4.83 -7.75
C ASN A 87 -3.54 -5.47 -9.04
N ALA A 88 -4.15 -6.66 -8.97
CA ALA A 88 -4.77 -7.28 -10.14
C ALA A 88 -5.90 -6.41 -10.70
N MET A 89 -6.77 -5.89 -9.82
CA MET A 89 -7.84 -4.96 -10.19
C MET A 89 -7.29 -3.65 -10.79
N ALA A 90 -6.25 -3.07 -10.19
CA ALA A 90 -5.64 -1.84 -10.68
C ALA A 90 -5.00 -2.00 -12.06
N LEU A 91 -4.25 -3.08 -12.28
CA LEU A 91 -3.66 -3.39 -13.59
C LEU A 91 -4.74 -3.64 -14.64
N TRP A 92 -5.82 -4.35 -14.28
CA TRP A 92 -6.98 -4.54 -15.15
C TRP A 92 -7.65 -3.21 -15.51
N ALA A 93 -7.94 -2.37 -14.52
CA ALA A 93 -8.52 -1.04 -14.71
C ALA A 93 -7.64 -0.17 -15.62
N MET A 94 -6.33 -0.16 -15.39
CA MET A 94 -5.39 0.62 -16.22
C MET A 94 -5.30 0.13 -17.66
N TRP A 95 -5.53 -1.17 -17.90
CA TRP A 95 -5.46 -1.78 -19.22
C TRP A 95 -6.75 -1.65 -20.02
N VAL A 96 -7.91 -1.74 -19.35
CA VAL A 96 -9.23 -1.83 -20.01
C VAL A 96 -10.00 -0.51 -20.00
N ASP A 97 -9.75 0.39 -19.03
CA ASP A 97 -10.46 1.68 -18.95
C ASP A 97 -9.95 2.67 -20.02
N GLU A 98 -10.53 2.57 -21.21
CA GLU A 98 -10.23 3.45 -22.35
C GLU A 98 -10.54 4.91 -22.03
N GLU A 99 -11.66 5.18 -21.33
CA GLU A 99 -12.04 6.54 -20.96
C GLU A 99 -10.98 7.17 -20.05
N ARG A 100 -10.51 6.44 -19.04
CA ARG A 100 -9.38 6.86 -18.21
C ARG A 100 -8.14 7.13 -19.06
N SER A 101 -7.78 6.21 -19.97
CA SER A 101 -6.58 6.37 -20.82
C SER A 101 -6.64 7.61 -21.72
N SER A 102 -7.85 8.01 -22.11
CA SER A 102 -8.13 9.16 -22.98
C SER A 102 -8.21 10.50 -22.26
N MET A 103 -8.06 10.54 -20.93
CA MET A 103 -8.20 11.77 -20.16
C MET A 103 -7.05 12.76 -20.44
N ASN A 104 -7.43 14.00 -20.74
CA ASN A 104 -6.50 15.13 -20.80
C ASN A 104 -6.07 15.58 -19.38
N THR A 105 -5.14 16.53 -19.29
CA THR A 105 -4.60 17.04 -18.01
C THR A 105 -5.67 17.50 -17.02
N ALA A 106 -6.72 18.19 -17.48
CA ALA A 106 -7.80 18.65 -16.61
C ALA A 106 -8.71 17.50 -16.18
N GLU A 107 -9.06 16.62 -17.13
CA GLU A 107 -9.88 15.42 -16.87
C GLU A 107 -9.18 14.45 -15.92
N ARG A 108 -7.84 14.37 -15.88
CA ARG A 108 -7.12 13.55 -14.90
C ARG A 108 -7.28 14.06 -13.46
N VAL A 109 -7.58 15.35 -13.28
CA VAL A 109 -7.86 15.93 -11.95
C VAL A 109 -9.34 15.82 -11.60
N TYR A 110 -10.24 16.20 -12.52
CA TYR A 110 -11.66 16.38 -12.21
C TYR A 110 -12.56 15.25 -12.72
N GLY A 111 -12.07 14.47 -13.68
CA GLY A 111 -12.83 13.40 -14.32
C GLY A 111 -13.02 12.20 -13.40
N TYR A 112 -14.13 11.51 -13.60
CA TYR A 112 -14.51 10.34 -12.83
C TYR A 112 -14.74 9.15 -13.76
N THR A 113 -14.29 7.96 -13.36
CA THR A 113 -14.77 6.70 -13.92
C THR A 113 -15.22 5.78 -12.80
N GLY A 114 -16.31 5.05 -13.01
CA GLY A 114 -16.83 4.12 -12.02
C GLY A 114 -15.79 3.10 -11.56
N VAL A 115 -14.93 2.62 -12.48
CA VAL A 115 -13.88 1.64 -12.15
C VAL A 115 -12.77 2.21 -11.29
N CYS A 116 -12.37 3.47 -11.51
CA CYS A 116 -11.43 4.13 -10.60
C CYS A 116 -12.07 4.37 -9.23
N GLY A 117 -13.38 4.66 -9.20
CA GLY A 117 -14.19 4.68 -7.99
C GLY A 117 -14.18 3.35 -7.24
N LEU A 118 -14.39 2.23 -7.94
CA LEU A 118 -14.32 0.86 -7.42
C LEU A 118 -12.97 0.54 -6.79
N VAL A 119 -11.87 0.85 -7.51
CA VAL A 119 -10.51 0.67 -6.97
C VAL A 119 -10.31 1.52 -5.71
N SER A 120 -10.78 2.77 -5.71
CA SER A 120 -10.77 3.63 -4.53
C SER A 120 -11.59 3.07 -3.38
N ALA A 121 -12.74 2.43 -3.65
CA ALA A 121 -13.63 1.84 -2.66
C ALA A 121 -13.00 0.64 -1.94
N PHE A 122 -12.45 -0.30 -2.71
CA PHE A 122 -11.74 -1.45 -2.14
C PHE A 122 -10.45 -1.03 -1.42
N ALA A 123 -9.72 -0.04 -1.95
CA ALA A 123 -8.57 0.53 -1.27
C ALA A 123 -8.97 1.21 0.06
N ALA A 124 -10.00 2.05 0.05
CA ALA A 124 -10.49 2.74 1.25
C ALA A 124 -10.97 1.74 2.32
N GLY A 125 -11.75 0.72 1.95
CA GLY A 125 -12.20 -0.31 2.90
C GLY A 125 -11.04 -1.05 3.57
N TYR A 126 -9.97 -1.36 2.82
CA TYR A 126 -8.75 -1.90 3.39
C TYR A 126 -8.00 -0.90 4.27
N PHE A 127 -7.81 0.35 3.83
CA PHE A 127 -7.06 1.32 4.63
C PHE A 127 -7.81 1.74 5.90
N ILE A 128 -9.14 1.62 5.96
CA ILE A 128 -9.90 1.71 7.22
C ILE A 128 -9.51 0.55 8.14
N TYR A 129 -9.48 -0.68 7.64
CA TYR A 129 -9.03 -1.85 8.40
C TYR A 129 -7.58 -1.69 8.88
N ASP A 130 -6.67 -1.30 7.98
CA ASP A 130 -5.25 -1.10 8.26
C ASP A 130 -5.03 -0.01 9.31
N LEU A 131 -5.73 1.12 9.19
CA LEU A 131 -5.70 2.20 10.18
C LEU A 131 -6.16 1.72 11.56
N ILE A 132 -7.26 0.96 11.64
CA ILE A 132 -7.79 0.45 12.91
C ILE A 132 -6.78 -0.53 13.54
N VAL A 133 -6.28 -1.50 12.77
CA VAL A 133 -5.31 -2.50 13.24
C VAL A 133 -4.01 -1.82 13.68
N SER A 134 -3.47 -0.91 12.87
CA SER A 134 -2.25 -0.15 13.18
C SER A 134 -2.42 0.75 14.41
N ALA A 135 -3.61 1.34 14.61
CA ALA A 135 -3.88 2.15 15.79
C ALA A 135 -4.02 1.30 17.07
N VAL A 136 -4.79 0.20 17.01
CA VAL A 136 -5.01 -0.70 18.16
C VAL A 136 -3.71 -1.38 18.58
N TYR A 137 -2.92 -1.82 17.60
CA TYR A 137 -1.66 -2.54 17.81
C TYR A 137 -0.44 -1.69 17.51
N ILE A 138 -0.48 -0.38 17.83
CA ILE A 138 0.62 0.56 17.56
C ILE A 138 1.95 0.15 18.20
N LYS A 139 1.92 -0.55 19.35
CA LYS A 139 3.13 -1.10 20.00
C LYS A 139 3.76 -2.27 19.25
N MET A 140 3.03 -2.84 18.28
CA MET A 140 3.50 -3.91 17.41
C MET A 140 3.97 -3.36 16.06
N PHE A 141 3.11 -2.56 15.41
CA PHE A 141 3.34 -2.07 14.05
C PHE A 141 4.07 -0.73 13.98
N GLY A 142 4.24 -0.03 15.10
CA GLY A 142 4.95 1.24 15.14
C GLY A 142 4.15 2.44 14.60
N VAL A 143 4.70 3.63 14.80
CA VAL A 143 4.05 4.90 14.44
C VAL A 143 4.10 5.15 12.93
N GLY A 144 5.07 4.57 12.23
CA GLY A 144 5.21 4.70 10.78
C GLY A 144 4.03 4.12 10.03
N MET A 145 3.60 2.90 10.43
CA MET A 145 2.42 2.26 9.84
C MET A 145 1.12 3.00 10.16
N LEU A 146 1.03 3.65 11.33
CA LEU A 146 -0.12 4.52 11.62
C LEU A 146 -0.19 5.71 10.66
N PHE A 147 0.93 6.41 10.43
CA PHE A 147 0.96 7.53 9.47
C PHE A 147 0.78 7.07 8.02
N HIS A 148 1.25 5.87 7.68
CA HIS A 148 0.95 5.22 6.41
C HIS A 148 -0.56 5.06 6.24
N GLY A 149 -1.24 4.39 7.19
CA GLY A 149 -2.68 4.15 7.13
C GLY A 149 -3.51 5.44 7.07
N ILE A 150 -3.16 6.46 7.87
CA ILE A 150 -3.81 7.78 7.83
C ILE A 150 -3.64 8.44 6.46
N SER A 151 -2.41 8.48 5.94
CA SER A 151 -2.09 9.18 4.70
C SER A 151 -2.70 8.47 3.49
N ALA A 152 -2.65 7.14 3.46
CA ALA A 152 -3.23 6.33 2.40
C ALA A 152 -4.75 6.48 2.39
N LEU A 153 -5.43 6.33 3.54
CA LEU A 153 -6.87 6.52 3.62
C LEU A 153 -7.29 7.94 3.16
N TRP A 154 -6.54 8.96 3.57
CA TRP A 154 -6.81 10.35 3.18
C TRP A 154 -6.72 10.56 1.66
N VAL A 155 -5.64 10.07 1.04
CA VAL A 155 -5.41 10.19 -0.41
C VAL A 155 -6.47 9.44 -1.22
N PHE A 156 -6.83 8.22 -0.83
CA PHE A 156 -7.86 7.45 -1.55
C PHE A 156 -9.27 8.00 -1.33
N SER A 157 -9.53 8.68 -0.20
CA SER A 157 -10.82 9.32 0.07
C SER A 157 -11.11 10.48 -0.91
N PHE A 158 -10.08 11.14 -1.44
CA PHE A 158 -10.28 12.20 -2.43
C PHE A 158 -10.79 11.69 -3.77
N GLY A 159 -10.57 10.42 -4.10
CA GLY A 159 -11.18 9.80 -5.27
C GLY A 159 -12.71 9.85 -5.24
N PHE A 160 -13.33 9.99 -4.06
CA PHE A 160 -14.78 10.14 -3.92
C PHE A 160 -15.28 11.59 -3.94
N ARG A 161 -14.38 12.55 -3.78
CA ARG A 161 -14.60 13.96 -4.06
C ARG A 161 -14.00 14.26 -5.42
N PRO A 162 -14.62 13.81 -6.53
CA PRO A 162 -14.02 13.61 -7.87
C PRO A 162 -12.75 14.43 -8.15
N PHE A 163 -11.65 14.02 -7.51
CA PHE A 163 -10.39 14.75 -7.45
C PHE A 163 -9.32 13.69 -7.49
N VAL A 164 -8.51 13.76 -8.55
CA VAL A 164 -7.45 12.79 -8.87
C VAL A 164 -7.95 11.33 -8.87
N ASN A 165 -9.22 11.09 -9.19
CA ASN A 165 -9.82 9.76 -9.29
C ASN A 165 -9.05 8.88 -10.30
N PHE A 166 -8.61 9.45 -11.42
CA PHE A 166 -7.70 8.84 -12.41
C PHE A 166 -6.48 8.12 -11.80
N TYR A 167 -5.96 8.69 -10.71
CA TYR A 167 -4.74 8.24 -10.06
C TYR A 167 -4.95 7.13 -9.03
N SER A 168 -6.20 6.75 -8.74
CA SER A 168 -6.51 5.64 -7.83
C SER A 168 -5.79 4.33 -8.19
N PRO A 169 -5.97 3.76 -9.40
CA PRO A 169 -5.24 2.56 -9.80
C PRO A 169 -3.73 2.82 -10.02
N VAL A 170 -3.29 4.08 -10.12
CA VAL A 170 -1.88 4.42 -10.32
C VAL A 170 -1.09 4.35 -9.01
N PHE A 171 -1.63 4.94 -7.93
CA PHE A 171 -0.97 4.98 -6.63
C PHE A 171 -1.18 3.70 -5.83
N ILE A 172 -2.23 2.92 -6.09
CA ILE A 172 -2.40 1.64 -5.39
C ILE A 172 -1.35 0.60 -5.80
N LEU A 173 -0.71 0.76 -6.97
CA LEU A 173 0.42 -0.09 -7.41
C LEU A 173 1.67 0.03 -6.53
N TYR A 174 1.71 0.95 -5.58
CA TYR A 174 2.72 0.93 -4.52
C TYR A 174 2.65 -0.38 -3.72
N GLU A 175 1.48 -1.01 -3.64
CA GLU A 175 1.28 -2.30 -2.99
C GLU A 175 1.82 -3.48 -3.81
N LEU A 176 2.35 -3.27 -5.03
CA LEU A 176 2.78 -4.37 -5.91
C LEU A 176 3.95 -5.18 -5.34
N SER A 177 4.75 -4.59 -4.44
CA SER A 177 5.79 -5.30 -3.70
C SER A 177 5.27 -6.09 -2.49
N SER A 178 4.10 -5.72 -1.96
CA SER A 178 3.55 -6.26 -0.71
C SER A 178 3.26 -7.78 -0.75
N PRO A 179 2.84 -8.40 -1.87
CA PRO A 179 2.71 -9.86 -1.93
C PRO A 179 4.04 -10.57 -1.66
N PHE A 180 5.14 -10.07 -2.25
CA PHE A 180 6.48 -10.65 -2.05
C PHE A 180 6.99 -10.42 -0.63
N LEU A 181 6.65 -9.28 -0.02
CA LEU A 181 6.96 -8.99 1.38
C LEU A 181 6.30 -10.02 2.31
N ASN A 182 5.00 -10.24 2.14
CA ASN A 182 4.23 -11.19 2.93
C ASN A 182 4.74 -12.63 2.73
N ILE A 183 5.02 -13.04 1.49
CA ILE A 183 5.61 -14.36 1.21
C ILE A 183 6.98 -14.49 1.88
N HIS A 184 7.81 -13.44 1.85
CA HIS A 184 9.13 -13.45 2.50
C HIS A 184 9.00 -13.70 4.00
N TRP A 185 8.07 -12.99 4.65
CA TRP A 185 7.74 -13.13 6.07
C TRP A 185 7.24 -14.54 6.40
N PHE A 186 6.30 -15.09 5.62
CA PHE A 186 5.79 -16.43 5.86
C PHE A 186 6.89 -17.49 5.78
N LEU A 187 7.80 -17.38 4.79
CA LEU A 187 8.93 -18.30 4.65
C LEU A 187 9.85 -18.29 5.86
N ASP A 188 10.04 -17.13 6.51
CA ASP A 188 10.75 -17.06 7.79
C ASP A 188 10.01 -17.84 8.90
N LYS A 189 8.70 -17.62 9.03
CA LYS A 189 7.89 -18.24 10.11
C LYS A 189 7.62 -19.73 9.93
N VAL A 190 7.79 -20.27 8.72
CA VAL A 190 7.71 -21.72 8.47
C VAL A 190 9.07 -22.43 8.47
N ASN A 191 10.12 -21.81 9.03
CA ASN A 191 11.48 -22.34 9.10
C ASN A 191 12.10 -22.61 7.71
N MET A 192 11.76 -21.81 6.71
CA MET A 192 12.35 -21.85 5.37
C MET A 192 13.36 -20.72 5.15
N THR A 193 13.85 -20.12 6.24
CA THR A 193 14.86 -19.06 6.23
C THR A 193 16.14 -19.54 5.51
N GLY A 194 16.61 -18.79 4.52
CA GLY A 194 17.80 -19.14 3.73
C GLY A 194 17.54 -20.08 2.55
N SER A 195 16.31 -20.56 2.36
CA SER A 195 15.97 -21.44 1.23
C SER A 195 16.10 -20.73 -0.13
N LYS A 196 16.29 -21.51 -1.21
CA LYS A 196 16.29 -20.97 -2.59
C LYS A 196 14.99 -20.23 -2.91
N LEU A 197 13.85 -20.72 -2.40
CA LEU A 197 12.54 -20.09 -2.59
C LEU A 197 12.51 -18.70 -1.96
N GLN A 198 12.97 -18.56 -0.71
CA GLN A 198 13.04 -17.27 -0.04
C GLN A 198 14.01 -16.33 -0.74
N TRP A 199 15.10 -16.84 -1.31
CA TRP A 199 16.03 -16.01 -2.08
C TRP A 199 15.42 -15.45 -3.37
N TYR A 200 14.79 -16.29 -4.20
CA TYR A 200 14.11 -15.82 -5.42
C TYR A 200 12.99 -14.83 -5.07
N ASN A 201 12.21 -15.11 -4.03
CA ASN A 201 11.19 -14.18 -3.55
C ASN A 201 11.81 -12.86 -3.06
N GLY A 202 12.92 -12.91 -2.32
CA GLY A 202 13.66 -11.73 -1.88
C GLY A 202 14.16 -10.88 -3.05
N MET A 203 14.65 -11.49 -4.14
CA MET A 203 15.01 -10.74 -5.35
C MET A 203 13.80 -10.04 -5.97
N LEU A 204 12.68 -10.75 -6.11
CA LEU A 204 11.44 -10.18 -6.65
C LEU A 204 10.92 -9.06 -5.75
N LEU A 205 10.98 -9.21 -4.43
CA LEU A 205 10.63 -8.18 -3.46
C LEU A 205 11.48 -6.92 -3.67
N LEU A 206 12.80 -7.04 -3.66
CA LEU A 206 13.68 -5.88 -3.82
C LEU A 206 13.49 -5.18 -5.16
N PHE A 207 13.38 -5.96 -6.24
CA PHE A 207 13.15 -5.44 -7.59
C PHE A 207 11.81 -4.70 -7.68
N THR A 208 10.72 -5.35 -7.27
CA THR A 208 9.38 -4.76 -7.34
C THR A 208 9.27 -3.55 -6.44
N PHE A 209 9.80 -3.60 -5.21
CA PHE A 209 9.83 -2.45 -4.30
C PHE A 209 10.52 -1.23 -4.95
N PHE A 210 11.72 -1.42 -5.49
CA PHE A 210 12.45 -0.35 -6.17
C PHE A 210 11.65 0.19 -7.38
N SER A 211 11.16 -0.69 -8.24
CA SER A 211 10.47 -0.30 -9.47
C SER A 211 9.12 0.38 -9.22
N CYS A 212 8.24 -0.20 -8.38
CA CYS A 212 6.88 0.31 -8.19
C CYS A 212 6.83 1.49 -7.20
N ARG A 213 7.61 1.48 -6.11
CA ARG A 213 7.53 2.51 -5.07
C ARG A 213 8.46 3.69 -5.34
N LEU A 214 9.71 3.44 -5.74
CA LEU A 214 10.69 4.52 -5.91
C LEU A 214 10.70 5.11 -7.30
N VAL A 215 10.71 4.28 -8.35
CA VAL A 215 10.76 4.78 -9.73
C VAL A 215 9.37 5.22 -10.19
N TRP A 216 8.43 4.28 -10.28
CA TRP A 216 7.07 4.56 -10.72
C TRP A 216 6.36 5.52 -9.77
N GLY A 217 6.41 5.25 -8.47
CA GLY A 217 5.76 6.09 -7.46
C GLY A 217 6.21 7.55 -7.50
N THR A 218 7.52 7.81 -7.51
CA THR A 218 8.05 9.18 -7.60
C THR A 218 7.68 9.85 -8.91
N TRP A 219 7.75 9.13 -10.03
CA TRP A 219 7.34 9.65 -11.33
C TRP A 219 5.85 10.07 -11.33
N GLN A 220 4.98 9.22 -10.81
CA GLN A 220 3.54 9.48 -10.75
C GLN A 220 3.19 10.58 -9.74
N SER A 221 3.96 10.70 -8.65
CA SER A 221 3.85 11.81 -7.70
C SER A 221 4.15 13.15 -8.39
N VAL A 222 5.21 13.22 -9.21
CA VAL A 222 5.50 14.42 -10.02
C VAL A 222 4.41 14.69 -11.05
N ALA A 223 3.84 13.64 -11.67
CA ALA A 223 2.76 13.78 -12.64
C ALA A 223 1.50 14.39 -12.00
N VAL A 224 1.03 13.84 -10.88
CA VAL A 224 -0.16 14.38 -10.19
C VAL A 224 0.09 15.78 -9.65
N TYR A 225 1.32 16.12 -9.24
CA TYR A 225 1.67 17.48 -8.81
C TYR A 225 1.57 18.49 -9.95
N LYS A 226 2.01 18.13 -11.16
CA LYS A 226 1.87 18.97 -12.36
C LYS A 226 0.40 19.19 -12.71
N ASP A 227 -0.41 18.13 -12.66
CA ASP A 227 -1.83 18.19 -12.96
C ASP A 227 -2.59 19.02 -11.92
N MET A 228 -2.33 18.83 -10.63
CA MET A 228 -2.91 19.66 -9.56
C MET A 228 -2.47 21.13 -9.66
N TRP A 229 -1.22 21.40 -10.02
CA TRP A 229 -0.74 22.76 -10.23
C TRP A 229 -1.47 23.44 -11.39
N TYR A 230 -1.68 22.71 -12.49
CA TYR A 230 -2.47 23.18 -13.61
C TYR A 230 -3.92 23.50 -13.19
N ALA A 231 -4.55 22.59 -12.44
CA ALA A 231 -5.91 22.79 -11.91
C ALA A 231 -6.03 23.97 -10.94
N LEU A 232 -5.02 24.22 -10.10
CA LEU A 232 -4.97 25.39 -9.22
C LEU A 232 -4.86 26.69 -9.99
N ASN A 233 -3.97 26.76 -10.98
CA ASN A 233 -3.84 27.97 -11.81
C ASN A 233 -5.15 28.26 -12.55
N GLN A 234 -5.80 27.24 -13.13
CA GLN A 234 -7.12 27.40 -13.74
C GLN A 234 -8.15 27.96 -12.75
N THR A 235 -8.16 27.47 -11.51
CA THR A 235 -9.07 27.94 -10.47
C THR A 235 -8.80 29.39 -10.10
N TRP A 236 -7.53 29.79 -9.96
CA TRP A 236 -7.14 31.16 -9.65
C TRP A 236 -7.47 32.14 -10.77
N ASP A 237 -7.19 31.75 -12.02
CA ASP A 237 -7.53 32.55 -13.21
C ASP A 237 -9.06 32.73 -13.34
N ALA A 238 -9.82 31.64 -13.18
CA ALA A 238 -11.27 31.68 -13.19
C ALA A 238 -11.83 32.55 -12.05
N THR A 239 -11.24 32.47 -10.86
CA THR A 239 -11.61 33.31 -9.71
C THR A 239 -11.38 34.80 -10.01
N ALA A 240 -10.25 35.15 -10.63
CA ALA A 240 -9.94 36.53 -11.00
C ALA A 240 -10.95 37.09 -12.01
N VAL A 241 -11.28 36.31 -13.05
CA VAL A 241 -12.27 36.69 -14.08
C VAL A 241 -13.67 36.81 -13.48
N ALA A 242 -14.11 35.81 -12.73
CA ALA A 242 -15.42 35.79 -12.08
C ALA A 242 -15.63 36.98 -11.14
N THR A 243 -14.58 37.34 -10.38
CA THR A 243 -14.57 38.52 -9.51
C THR A 243 -14.69 39.81 -10.32
N ALA A 244 -13.96 39.94 -11.44
CA ALA A 244 -14.03 41.11 -12.31
C ALA A 244 -15.39 41.29 -12.99
N LEU A 245 -16.09 40.19 -13.30
CA LEU A 245 -17.38 40.18 -13.98
C LEU A 245 -18.59 40.08 -13.03
N ASN A 246 -18.36 39.95 -11.72
CA ASN A 246 -19.38 39.68 -10.70
C ASN A 246 -20.29 38.47 -11.07
N GLN A 247 -19.67 37.39 -11.52
CA GLN A 247 -20.31 36.14 -11.92
C GLN A 247 -19.87 34.97 -11.03
N PRO A 248 -20.68 33.89 -10.90
CA PRO A 248 -20.23 32.68 -10.23
C PRO A 248 -19.08 32.01 -11.01
N ILE A 249 -18.16 31.38 -10.29
CA ILE A 249 -17.06 30.60 -10.88
C ILE A 249 -17.64 29.29 -11.42
N ASP A 250 -17.41 29.01 -12.70
CA ASP A 250 -17.70 27.71 -13.32
C ASP A 250 -16.62 27.35 -14.35
N ILE A 251 -15.81 26.33 -14.04
CA ILE A 251 -14.76 25.82 -14.93
C ILE A 251 -15.19 24.60 -15.76
N THR A 252 -16.43 24.12 -15.60
CA THR A 252 -16.91 22.86 -16.17
C THR A 252 -16.67 22.76 -17.66
N ALA A 253 -17.04 23.80 -18.41
CA ALA A 253 -16.90 23.86 -19.87
C ALA A 253 -15.44 23.93 -20.36
N GLN A 254 -14.51 24.33 -19.48
CA GLN A 254 -13.07 24.38 -19.79
C GLN A 254 -12.39 23.03 -19.52
N VAL A 255 -12.91 22.27 -18.54
CA VAL A 255 -12.39 20.98 -18.11
C VAL A 255 -12.88 19.86 -19.03
N PHE A 256 -14.19 19.78 -19.22
CA PHE A 256 -14.83 18.69 -19.95
C PHE A 256 -15.13 19.12 -21.38
N GLN A 257 -14.50 18.45 -22.33
CA GLN A 257 -14.83 18.63 -23.74
C GLN A 257 -16.15 17.94 -24.05
N ASN A 258 -16.96 18.53 -24.94
CA ASN A 258 -18.09 17.81 -25.52
C ASN A 258 -17.55 16.68 -26.39
N ARG A 259 -17.47 15.48 -25.81
CA ARG A 259 -17.22 14.24 -26.52
C ARG A 259 -18.57 13.82 -27.10
N ASP A 260 -18.84 14.15 -28.37
CA ASP A 260 -20.15 13.97 -29.01
C ASP A 260 -20.64 12.50 -29.14
N GLY A 261 -20.04 11.53 -28.44
CA GLY A 261 -20.39 10.11 -28.55
C GLY A 261 -20.17 9.52 -29.96
N SER A 262 -19.77 10.34 -30.93
CA SER A 262 -19.55 9.97 -32.33
C SER A 262 -18.45 8.92 -32.49
N LEU A 263 -17.47 8.93 -31.57
CA LEU A 263 -16.43 7.91 -31.45
C LEU A 263 -16.96 6.58 -30.90
N CYS A 264 -18.07 6.56 -30.15
CA CYS A 264 -18.69 5.35 -29.60
C CYS A 264 -19.62 4.62 -30.58
N GLY A 265 -19.99 5.26 -31.71
CA GLY A 265 -20.92 4.68 -32.68
C GLY A 265 -22.27 4.32 -32.03
N LEU A 266 -22.66 3.04 -32.12
CA LEU A 266 -23.90 2.48 -31.53
C LEU A 266 -23.70 1.84 -30.14
N ASN A 267 -22.49 1.93 -29.55
CA ASN A 267 -22.22 1.31 -28.26
C ASN A 267 -22.74 2.21 -27.12
N GLU A 268 -23.91 1.85 -26.59
CA GLU A 268 -24.55 2.58 -25.48
C GLU A 268 -23.70 2.60 -24.21
N ALA A 269 -22.99 1.52 -23.89
CA ALA A 269 -22.13 1.46 -22.71
C ALA A 269 -20.93 2.42 -22.82
N CYS A 270 -20.36 2.57 -24.03
CA CYS A 270 -19.31 3.55 -24.31
C CYS A 270 -19.85 4.99 -24.14
N ALA A 271 -21.04 5.27 -24.68
CA ALA A 271 -21.66 6.58 -24.55
C ALA A 271 -21.94 6.93 -23.07
N GLN A 272 -22.47 5.98 -22.30
CA GLN A 272 -22.69 6.13 -20.87
C GLN A 272 -21.37 6.35 -20.11
N ALA A 273 -20.32 5.59 -20.42
CA ALA A 273 -19.00 5.75 -19.80
C ALA A 273 -18.39 7.12 -20.08
N GLN A 274 -18.56 7.67 -21.30
CA GLN A 274 -18.13 9.03 -21.63
C GLN A 274 -18.91 10.10 -20.88
N LEU A 275 -20.22 9.92 -20.70
CA LEU A 275 -21.05 10.83 -19.90
C LEU A 275 -20.68 10.79 -18.41
N GLU A 276 -20.19 9.64 -17.92
CA GLU A 276 -19.81 9.49 -16.52
C GLU A 276 -18.60 10.36 -16.12
N LEU A 277 -17.77 10.76 -17.09
CA LEU A 277 -16.59 11.60 -16.84
C LEU A 277 -16.94 12.90 -16.13
N SER A 278 -18.06 13.52 -16.52
CA SER A 278 -18.55 14.78 -15.96
C SER A 278 -19.68 14.59 -14.95
N LYS A 279 -19.97 13.35 -14.51
CA LYS A 279 -21.05 13.01 -13.56
C LYS A 279 -21.07 13.90 -12.32
N TYR A 280 -19.89 14.23 -11.79
CA TYR A 280 -19.74 15.06 -10.60
C TYR A 280 -19.19 16.47 -10.88
N ALA A 281 -19.23 16.94 -12.13
CA ALA A 281 -18.67 18.23 -12.52
C ALA A 281 -19.24 19.42 -11.71
N ASN A 282 -20.52 19.36 -11.34
CA ASN A 282 -21.17 20.39 -10.52
C ASN A 282 -20.50 20.57 -9.14
N TYR A 283 -19.94 19.51 -8.56
CA TYR A 283 -19.25 19.57 -7.26
C TYR A 283 -17.84 20.17 -7.38
N THR A 284 -17.28 20.20 -8.59
CA THR A 284 -15.95 20.73 -8.91
C THR A 284 -16.00 22.01 -9.76
N ALA A 285 -17.19 22.54 -10.06
CA ALA A 285 -17.38 23.69 -10.92
C ALA A 285 -16.67 24.95 -10.41
N ALA A 286 -16.58 25.11 -9.08
CA ALA A 286 -15.84 26.20 -8.45
C ALA A 286 -14.30 26.04 -8.50
N GLY A 287 -13.81 24.97 -9.13
CA GLY A 287 -12.39 24.62 -9.18
C GLY A 287 -11.87 23.87 -7.97
N THR A 288 -10.55 23.72 -7.90
CA THR A 288 -9.86 22.97 -6.85
C THR A 288 -9.49 23.89 -5.68
N PRO A 289 -9.96 23.63 -4.45
CA PRO A 289 -9.53 24.39 -3.28
C PRO A 289 -8.03 24.16 -2.97
N THR A 290 -7.29 25.23 -2.68
CA THR A 290 -5.85 25.15 -2.37
C THR A 290 -5.53 24.21 -1.20
N TRP A 291 -6.38 24.17 -0.17
CA TRP A 291 -6.19 23.28 0.97
C TRP A 291 -6.27 21.79 0.59
N LEU A 292 -7.07 21.45 -0.42
CA LEU A 292 -7.24 20.08 -0.89
C LEU A 292 -5.93 19.56 -1.50
N VAL A 293 -5.32 20.38 -2.38
CA VAL A 293 -4.01 20.10 -2.97
C VAL A 293 -2.92 20.04 -1.89
N LEU A 294 -2.90 21.00 -0.97
CA LEU A 294 -1.88 21.04 0.08
C LEU A 294 -1.90 19.77 0.95
N THR A 295 -3.08 19.37 1.40
CA THR A 295 -3.22 18.17 2.24
C THR A 295 -2.90 16.90 1.45
N TYR A 296 -3.29 16.80 0.18
CA TYR A 296 -2.87 15.69 -0.69
C TYR A 296 -1.35 15.59 -0.81
N VAL A 297 -0.68 16.70 -1.14
CA VAL A 297 0.77 16.75 -1.32
C VAL A 297 1.47 16.34 -0.02
N ILE A 298 1.02 16.82 1.13
CA ILE A 298 1.58 16.43 2.43
C ILE A 298 1.46 14.91 2.64
N SER A 299 0.27 14.33 2.45
CA SER A 299 0.06 12.90 2.61
C SER A 299 0.90 12.08 1.62
N ASN A 300 0.97 12.50 0.35
CA ASN A 300 1.78 11.82 -0.66
C ASN A 300 3.29 11.93 -0.36
N VAL A 301 3.77 13.07 0.14
CA VAL A 301 5.16 13.23 0.60
C VAL A 301 5.46 12.30 1.78
N VAL A 302 4.55 12.18 2.76
CA VAL A 302 4.73 11.24 3.88
C VAL A 302 4.84 9.80 3.38
N LEU A 303 3.95 9.37 2.47
CA LEU A 303 3.97 8.03 1.90
C LEU A 303 5.27 7.76 1.12
N ASN A 304 5.70 8.69 0.27
CA ASN A 304 6.96 8.55 -0.45
C ASN A 304 8.16 8.55 0.52
N PHE A 305 8.17 9.43 1.52
CA PHE A 305 9.22 9.47 2.53
C PHE A 305 9.38 8.12 3.23
N LEU A 306 8.28 7.46 3.63
CA LEU A 306 8.31 6.13 4.22
C LEU A 306 8.94 5.10 3.27
N ASN A 307 8.58 5.13 1.99
CA ASN A 307 9.18 4.23 0.99
C ASN A 307 10.69 4.44 0.82
N TYR A 308 11.13 5.69 0.75
CA TYR A 308 12.56 6.02 0.71
C TYR A 308 13.28 5.64 2.01
N PHE A 309 12.63 5.81 3.16
CA PHE A 309 13.15 5.42 4.47
C PHE A 309 13.39 3.91 4.55
N TRP A 310 12.38 3.11 4.22
CA TRP A 310 12.49 1.64 4.18
C TRP A 310 13.57 1.16 3.21
N PHE A 311 13.64 1.78 2.02
CA PHE A 311 14.70 1.46 1.07
C PHE A 311 16.10 1.81 1.57
N SER A 312 16.25 2.98 2.21
CA SER A 312 17.53 3.40 2.77
C SER A 312 18.02 2.42 3.83
N LYS A 313 17.12 1.86 4.64
CA LYS A 313 17.45 0.82 5.62
C LYS A 313 17.92 -0.48 4.98
N MET A 314 17.31 -0.90 3.86
CA MET A 314 17.80 -2.04 3.09
C MET A 314 19.22 -1.80 2.57
N VAL A 315 19.46 -0.65 1.94
CA VAL A 315 20.77 -0.30 1.39
C VAL A 315 21.82 -0.20 2.50
N GLU A 316 21.48 0.35 3.66
CA GLU A 316 22.39 0.44 4.80
C GLU A 316 22.86 -0.95 5.26
N THR A 317 21.96 -1.92 5.35
CA THR A 317 22.26 -3.31 5.68
C THR A 317 23.20 -3.95 4.66
N VAL A 318 22.91 -3.76 3.36
CA VAL A 318 23.78 -4.23 2.28
C VAL A 318 25.18 -3.57 2.35
N LEU A 319 25.24 -2.26 2.58
CA LEU A 319 26.50 -1.50 2.65
C LEU A 319 27.35 -1.87 3.87
N LYS A 320 26.73 -2.16 5.03
CA LYS A 320 27.45 -2.64 6.22
C LYS A 320 28.23 -3.92 5.93
N ARG A 321 27.74 -4.77 5.03
CA ARG A 321 28.42 -6.01 4.62
C ARG A 321 29.66 -5.76 3.77
N PHE A 322 29.59 -4.82 2.83
CA PHE A 322 30.73 -4.45 1.99
C PHE A 322 31.79 -3.63 2.77
N ARG A 323 31.40 -3.02 3.89
CA ARG A 323 32.28 -2.24 4.78
C ARG A 323 32.89 -3.07 5.93
N GLY A 324 33.08 -4.38 5.77
CA GLY A 324 33.73 -5.25 6.77
C GLY A 324 35.06 -4.70 7.33
N PRO A 325 35.48 -5.13 8.54
CA PRO A 325 36.34 -4.38 9.45
C PRO A 325 37.70 -4.01 8.84
N ALA A 326 38.19 -2.82 9.22
CA ALA A 326 39.50 -2.32 8.84
C ALA A 326 40.58 -3.40 9.01
N ALA A 327 41.40 -3.53 7.97
CA ALA A 327 42.50 -4.48 7.82
C ALA A 327 43.18 -4.88 9.13
N GLY A 328 43.02 -6.15 9.52
CA GLY A 328 43.69 -6.69 10.69
C GLY A 328 43.44 -8.17 10.87
N GLU A 329 44.04 -9.00 10.01
CA GLU A 329 44.68 -10.27 10.36
C GLU A 329 45.08 -11.01 9.06
N LYS A 330 46.34 -10.80 8.66
CA LYS A 330 47.02 -11.73 7.77
C LYS A 330 47.43 -12.92 8.63
N GLU A 331 46.79 -14.06 8.44
CA GLU A 331 47.42 -15.33 8.78
C GLU A 331 47.73 -16.18 7.55
N LYS A 332 48.91 -16.80 7.67
CA LYS A 332 49.74 -17.36 6.62
C LYS A 332 49.28 -18.78 6.28
N GLY A 333 49.20 -19.04 4.98
CA GLY A 333 49.86 -20.18 4.33
C GLY A 333 49.24 -21.57 4.49
N SER A 334 48.79 -22.12 3.37
CA SER A 334 49.33 -23.41 2.90
C SER A 334 49.19 -23.49 1.38
N LYS A 335 50.33 -23.72 0.71
CA LYS A 335 50.43 -23.94 -0.74
C LYS A 335 50.00 -25.37 -1.04
N GLY A 336 48.84 -25.54 -1.68
CA GLY A 336 48.51 -26.72 -2.47
C GLY A 336 48.23 -26.29 -3.90
N VAL A 337 48.88 -26.93 -4.87
CA VAL A 337 48.60 -26.75 -6.31
C VAL A 337 47.21 -27.32 -6.58
N VAL A 338 46.21 -26.45 -6.49
CA VAL A 338 44.85 -26.68 -6.95
C VAL A 338 44.75 -26.03 -8.33
N THR A 339 44.38 -26.82 -9.33
CA THR A 339 44.13 -26.40 -10.72
C THR A 339 43.31 -25.10 -10.77
N ASP A 340 43.72 -24.13 -11.59
CA ASP A 340 43.10 -22.79 -11.68
C ASP A 340 41.57 -22.85 -11.78
N SER A 341 41.03 -23.83 -12.52
CA SER A 341 39.58 -24.06 -12.67
C SER A 341 38.84 -24.32 -11.35
N LYS A 342 39.45 -25.02 -10.40
CA LYS A 342 38.83 -25.32 -9.09
C LYS A 342 38.84 -24.11 -8.16
N LYS A 343 39.85 -23.24 -8.28
CA LYS A 343 39.89 -21.96 -7.54
C LYS A 343 38.88 -20.96 -8.12
N GLU A 344 38.75 -20.91 -9.44
CA GLU A 344 37.77 -20.07 -10.12
C GLU A 344 36.34 -20.49 -9.76
N GLU A 345 36.02 -21.79 -9.85
CA GLU A 345 34.72 -22.32 -9.41
C GLU A 345 34.45 -22.09 -7.92
N GLN A 346 35.47 -22.19 -7.05
CA GLN A 346 35.32 -21.94 -5.62
C GLN A 346 35.09 -20.45 -5.33
N PHE A 347 35.76 -19.57 -6.09
CA PHE A 347 35.61 -18.13 -5.98
C PHE A 347 34.24 -17.66 -6.49
N ASP A 348 33.74 -18.25 -7.58
CA ASP A 348 32.41 -17.93 -8.11
C ASP A 348 31.29 -18.46 -7.21
N ARG A 349 31.44 -19.68 -6.65
CA ARG A 349 30.53 -20.17 -5.60
C ARG A 349 30.52 -19.26 -4.37
N LEU A 350 31.68 -18.76 -3.94
CA LEU A 350 31.77 -17.82 -2.82
C LEU A 350 31.06 -16.50 -3.13
N LYS A 351 31.19 -15.97 -4.35
CA LYS A 351 30.46 -14.78 -4.79
C LYS A 351 28.95 -15.00 -4.79
N GLU A 352 28.49 -16.14 -5.33
CA GLU A 352 27.07 -16.51 -5.35
C GLU A 352 26.52 -16.63 -3.93
N ASP A 353 27.24 -17.31 -3.02
CA ASP A 353 26.84 -17.43 -1.61
C ASP A 353 26.77 -16.06 -0.90
N ILE A 354 27.71 -15.15 -1.20
CA ILE A 354 27.68 -13.78 -0.67
C ILE A 354 26.47 -13.02 -1.23
N ALA A 355 26.25 -13.07 -2.54
CA ALA A 355 25.10 -12.42 -3.18
C ALA A 355 23.78 -12.96 -2.62
N GLN A 356 23.69 -14.27 -2.39
CA GLN A 356 22.52 -14.91 -1.80
C GLN A 356 22.22 -14.37 -0.40
N LYS A 357 23.23 -14.30 0.46
CA LYS A 357 23.09 -13.78 1.82
C LYS A 357 22.69 -12.31 1.84
N VAL A 358 23.28 -11.50 0.96
CA VAL A 358 22.98 -10.06 0.86
C VAL A 358 21.52 -9.81 0.49
N VAL A 359 20.98 -10.55 -0.48
CA VAL A 359 19.57 -10.40 -0.90
C VAL A 359 18.63 -10.80 0.23
N LEU A 360 18.86 -11.95 0.87
CA LEU A 360 18.02 -12.43 1.97
C LEU A 360 18.01 -11.45 3.15
N GLU A 361 19.17 -10.93 3.53
CA GLU A 361 19.31 -9.99 4.64
C GLU A 361 18.62 -8.64 4.33
N ALA A 362 18.78 -8.12 3.11
CA ALA A 362 18.11 -6.91 2.67
C ALA A 362 16.58 -7.07 2.67
N ALA A 363 16.08 -8.20 2.15
CA ALA A 363 14.65 -8.51 2.12
C ALA A 363 14.08 -8.70 3.54
N SER A 364 14.79 -9.39 4.43
CA SER A 364 14.36 -9.54 5.83
C SER A 364 14.43 -8.23 6.61
N LYS A 365 15.38 -7.34 6.31
CA LYS A 365 15.40 -6.01 6.93
C LYS A 365 14.21 -5.16 6.46
N LEU A 366 13.85 -5.25 5.18
CA LEU A 366 12.67 -4.58 4.66
C LEU A 366 11.40 -5.03 5.38
N GLU A 367 11.22 -6.34 5.47
CA GLU A 367 10.11 -6.98 6.19
C GLU A 367 9.96 -6.44 7.62
N GLN A 368 11.06 -6.35 8.36
CA GLN A 368 11.06 -5.85 9.74
C GLN A 368 10.72 -4.36 9.82
N GLU A 369 11.30 -3.54 8.94
CA GLU A 369 11.14 -2.08 8.96
C GLU A 369 9.78 -1.64 8.42
N GLU A 370 9.21 -2.35 7.45
CA GLU A 370 7.87 -2.09 6.92
C GLU A 370 6.79 -2.62 7.86
N GLY A 371 6.99 -3.78 8.49
CA GLY A 371 6.05 -4.35 9.46
C GLY A 371 6.07 -3.69 10.84
N SER A 372 7.13 -2.95 11.19
CA SER A 372 7.25 -2.29 12.51
C SER A 372 8.20 -1.07 12.52
N PRO A 373 7.96 -0.03 11.69
CA PRO A 373 8.87 1.10 11.61
C PRO A 373 8.91 1.86 12.93
N PHE A 374 10.11 2.22 13.39
CA PHE A 374 10.40 3.02 14.60
C PHE A 374 10.35 2.29 15.95
N LEU A 375 10.35 0.96 15.97
CA LEU A 375 10.74 0.19 17.15
C LEU A 375 12.20 -0.24 17.02
N ASP A 376 13.13 0.71 17.24
CA ASP A 376 14.50 0.32 17.50
C ASP A 376 14.57 -0.33 18.89
N ASP A 377 15.12 -1.55 18.91
CA ASP A 377 15.81 -2.18 20.03
C ASP A 377 15.00 -2.83 21.17
N VAL A 378 14.02 -3.67 20.83
CA VAL A 378 13.76 -4.83 21.68
C VAL A 378 13.76 -6.10 20.85
N SER A 379 14.89 -6.79 20.87
CA SER A 379 15.00 -8.15 20.35
C SER A 379 13.82 -8.98 20.86
N GLU A 380 13.17 -9.72 19.96
CA GLU A 380 12.06 -10.63 20.31
C GLU A 380 12.44 -11.58 21.46
N GLU A 381 13.73 -11.89 21.62
CA GLU A 381 14.30 -12.64 22.75
C GLU A 381 14.20 -11.92 24.11
N LYS A 382 14.44 -10.59 24.18
CA LYS A 382 14.42 -9.87 25.47
C LYS A 382 13.01 -9.71 26.02
N LEU A 383 12.01 -9.52 25.16
CA LEU A 383 10.61 -9.41 25.56
C LEU A 383 10.00 -10.77 25.92
N ALA A 384 10.34 -11.84 25.19
CA ALA A 384 9.93 -13.20 25.55
C ALA A 384 10.53 -13.63 26.89
N SER A 385 11.82 -13.36 27.10
CA SER A 385 12.52 -13.63 28.37
C SER A 385 11.96 -12.82 29.55
N ALA A 386 11.60 -11.55 29.35
CA ALA A 386 11.01 -10.70 30.39
C ALA A 386 9.60 -11.16 30.82
N VAL A 387 8.82 -11.73 29.90
CA VAL A 387 7.48 -12.27 30.18
C VAL A 387 7.57 -13.64 30.87
N ASP A 388 8.50 -14.50 30.45
CA ASP A 388 8.72 -15.81 31.08
C ASP A 388 9.32 -15.71 32.49
N THR A 389 10.21 -14.73 32.72
CA THR A 389 10.75 -14.44 34.06
C THR A 389 9.68 -13.90 35.02
N GLY A 390 8.80 -13.01 34.53
CA GLY A 390 7.66 -12.53 35.31
C GLY A 390 6.69 -13.65 35.69
N LEU A 391 6.38 -14.55 34.77
CA LEU A 391 5.49 -15.70 35.02
C LEU A 391 6.11 -16.72 36.01
N ALA A 392 7.42 -16.95 35.91
CA ALA A 392 8.15 -17.84 36.81
C ALA A 392 8.20 -17.28 38.24
N GLU A 393 8.36 -15.97 38.41
CA GLU A 393 8.37 -15.31 39.72
C GLU A 393 6.98 -15.28 40.37
N GLU A 394 5.92 -15.05 39.57
CA GLU A 394 4.52 -15.14 39.99
C GLU A 394 4.15 -16.56 40.48
N LEU A 395 4.60 -17.59 39.74
CA LEU A 395 4.42 -19.00 40.12
C LEU A 395 5.20 -19.38 41.39
N ARG A 396 6.38 -18.79 41.59
CA ARG A 396 7.20 -19.01 42.79
C ARG A 396 6.57 -18.36 44.02
N LYS A 397 6.00 -17.15 43.90
CA LYS A 397 5.22 -16.48 44.95
C LYS A 397 3.94 -17.24 45.30
N ARG A 398 3.24 -17.79 44.32
CA ARG A 398 2.05 -18.62 44.56
C ARG A 398 2.37 -19.94 45.27
N LYS A 399 3.49 -20.61 44.93
CA LYS A 399 3.93 -21.82 45.64
C LYS A 399 4.35 -21.55 47.08
N ALA A 400 4.97 -20.39 47.36
CA ALA A 400 5.33 -20.00 48.73
C ALA A 400 4.09 -19.74 49.60
N HIS A 401 2.99 -19.24 49.01
CA HIS A 401 1.75 -18.98 49.74
C HIS A 401 0.89 -20.22 50.02
N VAL A 402 1.14 -21.33 49.32
CA VAL A 402 0.44 -22.62 49.51
C VAL A 402 1.22 -23.53 50.47
N ALA A 403 2.47 -23.18 50.80
CA ALA A 403 3.35 -23.95 51.68
C ALA A 403 3.55 -23.33 53.08
N SER A 404 2.86 -22.23 53.39
CA SER A 404 2.68 -21.69 54.76
C SER A 404 1.26 -21.94 55.23
#